data_AF-A0A7C1NMY9-F1
#
_entry.id   AF-A0A7C1NMY9-F1
#
_cell.length_a   1.000
_cell.length_b   1.000
_cell.length_c   1.000
_cell.angle_alpha   90.00
_cell.angle_beta   90.00
_cell.angle_gamma   90.00
#
_symmetry.space_group_name_H-M   'P 1'
#
loop_
_entity.id
_entity.type
_entity.pdbx_description
1 polymer ?
#
loop_
_entity_poly.entity_id
_entity_poly.type
_entity_poly.pdbx_seq_one_letter_code
_entity_poly.pdbx_strand_id
1 'polypeptide(L)'
;PKREVVRRGNDLNCQRLGDAMLRGTALGIANISRGHLKNYYDLYIKGNERVAGRDVTIIHVVPKDNFRYGYVLGIDKETGLLLQSMLIGTNMRVLERFQFVDISIGILIDDMALEPTDTEHHMASLNASPCLDDMTHSSASTVRQWQASWLPSGFAIAGSHRSTETGRETLVFTDGLTVFSIFIDSGEAANLPIIQAQRGATVAFLVRMDIESINYAICVVGEIPIKTARKVAESMTRLQ
;
A
#
# COMPACT_ATOMS: atom_id res chain seq x y z
N PRO A 1 -16.82 12.32 15.54
CA PRO A 1 -15.59 12.97 16.07
C PRO A 1 -14.82 13.57 14.90
N LYS A 2 -14.31 14.80 15.06
CA LYS A 2 -13.40 15.40 14.09
C LYS A 2 -12.12 14.56 14.07
N ARG A 3 -11.53 14.40 12.89
CA ARG A 3 -10.24 13.70 12.71
C ARG A 3 -9.39 14.58 11.82
N GLU A 4 -8.20 14.90 12.30
CA GLU A 4 -7.24 15.72 11.58
C GLU A 4 -5.90 14.99 11.56
N VAL A 5 -5.29 14.93 10.37
CA VAL A 5 -3.96 14.37 10.17
C VAL A 5 -3.14 15.42 9.46
N VAL A 6 -2.02 15.80 10.06
CA VAL A 6 -1.09 16.76 9.47
C VAL A 6 0.16 16.02 9.02
N ARG A 7 0.56 16.28 7.78
CA ARG A 7 1.80 15.80 7.18
C ARG A 7 2.63 17.01 6.77
N ARG A 8 3.76 17.21 7.43
CA ARG A 8 4.71 18.28 7.09
C ARG A 8 5.82 17.72 6.23
N GLY A 9 5.65 17.88 4.91
CA GLY A 9 6.61 17.45 3.90
C GLY A 9 6.86 15.94 3.87
N ASN A 10 7.24 15.44 2.70
CA ASN A 10 8.31 14.45 2.69
C ASN A 10 9.61 15.25 2.59
N ASP A 11 10.70 14.77 3.16
CA ASP A 11 11.99 15.12 2.57
C ASP A 11 11.86 14.84 1.07
N LEU A 12 12.00 15.86 0.22
CA LEU A 12 11.83 15.70 -1.23
C LEU A 12 12.84 14.71 -1.81
N ASN A 13 13.90 14.41 -1.05
CA ASN A 13 14.88 13.38 -1.36
C ASN A 13 14.46 11.99 -0.87
N CYS A 14 13.47 11.88 0.03
CA CYS A 14 12.95 10.60 0.52
C CYS A 14 12.04 9.96 -0.54
N GLN A 15 12.66 9.21 -1.44
CA GLN A 15 11.93 8.34 -2.37
C GLN A 15 11.57 7.02 -1.66
N ARG A 16 10.29 6.65 -1.65
CA ARG A 16 9.84 5.32 -1.17
C ARG A 16 9.75 4.33 -2.32
N LEU A 17 9.78 3.04 -2.01
CA LEU A 17 9.76 1.98 -3.02
C LEU A 17 8.54 2.05 -3.95
N GLY A 18 7.34 2.25 -3.40
CA GLY A 18 6.12 2.36 -4.21
C GLY A 18 6.17 3.54 -5.20
N ASP A 19 6.61 4.71 -4.73
CA ASP A 19 6.79 5.90 -5.57
C ASP A 19 7.85 5.67 -6.65
N ALA A 20 8.94 4.99 -6.31
CA ALA A 20 10.02 4.63 -7.22
C ALA A 20 9.56 3.67 -8.33
N MET A 21 8.71 2.68 -7.97
CA MET A 21 8.10 1.74 -8.92
C MET A 21 7.18 2.45 -9.90
N LEU A 22 6.36 3.39 -9.42
CA LEU A 22 5.45 4.19 -10.26
C LEU A 22 6.21 5.12 -11.21
N ARG A 23 7.24 5.80 -10.71
CA ARG A 23 8.07 6.73 -11.50
C ARG A 23 9.06 6.00 -12.43
N GLY A 24 9.27 4.71 -12.23
CA GLY A 24 10.27 3.92 -12.96
C GLY A 24 11.71 4.29 -12.57
N THR A 25 11.91 4.91 -11.40
CA THR A 25 13.21 5.30 -10.85
C THR A 25 13.82 4.24 -9.94
N ALA A 26 13.10 3.13 -9.66
CA ALA A 26 13.57 1.99 -8.87
C ALA A 26 14.65 1.12 -9.57
N LEU A 27 15.26 1.59 -10.66
CA LEU A 27 16.29 0.85 -11.38
C LEU A 27 17.48 0.56 -10.46
N GLY A 28 17.80 -0.72 -10.25
CA GLY A 28 18.90 -1.17 -9.39
C GLY A 28 18.50 -1.49 -7.95
N ILE A 29 17.31 -1.09 -7.51
CA ILE A 29 16.76 -1.43 -6.19
C ILE A 29 15.72 -2.53 -6.41
N ALA A 30 15.99 -3.74 -5.93
CA ALA A 30 15.11 -4.91 -6.04
C ALA A 30 14.80 -5.45 -7.46
N ASN A 31 15.70 -5.29 -8.45
CA ASN A 31 15.51 -5.78 -9.84
C ASN A 31 14.22 -5.27 -10.52
N ILE A 32 13.80 -4.05 -10.20
CA ILE A 32 12.58 -3.45 -10.76
C ILE A 32 12.92 -2.76 -12.09
N SER A 33 12.37 -3.28 -13.19
CA SER A 33 12.61 -2.75 -14.54
C SER A 33 11.82 -1.47 -14.82
N ARG A 34 12.33 -0.65 -15.75
CA ARG A 34 11.58 0.47 -16.33
C ARG A 34 10.26 -0.07 -16.91
N GLY A 35 9.13 0.52 -16.52
CA GLY A 35 7.80 0.03 -16.92
C GLY A 35 7.30 -1.17 -16.12
N HIS A 36 7.79 -1.37 -14.88
CA HIS A 36 7.34 -2.41 -13.94
C HIS A 36 5.83 -2.65 -13.95
N LEU A 37 5.03 -1.58 -13.86
CA LEU A 37 3.56 -1.69 -13.91
C LEU A 37 3.04 -2.40 -15.17
N LYS A 38 3.62 -2.13 -16.35
CA LYS A 38 3.18 -2.73 -17.62
C LYS A 38 3.37 -4.24 -17.68
N ASN A 39 4.24 -4.80 -16.82
CA ASN A 39 4.42 -6.23 -16.73
C ASN A 39 3.24 -6.91 -16.01
N TYR A 40 2.50 -6.17 -15.19
CA TYR A 40 1.45 -6.72 -14.32
C TYR A 40 0.06 -6.11 -14.54
N TYR A 41 -0.01 -4.99 -15.24
CA TYR A 41 -1.24 -4.30 -15.60
C TYR A 41 -1.25 -3.89 -17.06
N ASP A 42 -2.42 -3.98 -17.69
CA ASP A 42 -2.72 -3.35 -18.96
C ASP A 42 -3.39 -1.99 -18.72
N LEU A 43 -2.90 -0.97 -19.43
CA LEU A 43 -3.37 0.41 -19.32
C LEU A 43 -4.15 0.78 -20.57
N TYR A 44 -5.42 1.14 -20.41
CA TYR A 44 -6.28 1.56 -21.51
C TYR A 44 -6.80 2.97 -21.29
N ILE A 45 -6.46 3.89 -22.18
CA ILE A 45 -7.09 5.21 -22.24
C ILE A 45 -8.48 5.02 -22.85
N LYS A 46 -9.53 5.33 -22.10
CA LYS A 46 -10.93 5.10 -22.52
C LYS A 46 -11.63 6.34 -23.07
N GLY A 47 -11.06 7.52 -22.84
CA GLY A 47 -11.59 8.78 -23.34
C GLY A 47 -11.51 9.87 -22.30
N ASN A 48 -12.43 10.83 -22.39
CA ASN A 48 -12.46 12.00 -21.55
C ASN A 48 -13.77 12.09 -20.79
N GLU A 49 -13.71 12.55 -19.55
CA GLU A 49 -14.86 12.86 -18.72
C GLU A 49 -14.65 14.20 -18.02
N ARG A 50 -15.58 14.56 -17.12
CA ARG A 50 -15.48 15.76 -16.29
C ARG A 50 -15.64 15.40 -14.82
N VAL A 51 -14.69 15.82 -13.99
CA VAL A 51 -14.67 15.61 -12.53
C VAL A 51 -14.37 16.94 -11.85
N ALA A 52 -15.15 17.31 -10.84
CA ALA A 52 -15.04 18.61 -10.17
C ALA A 52 -15.02 19.81 -11.15
N GLY A 53 -15.78 19.72 -12.24
CA GLY A 53 -15.83 20.76 -13.28
C GLY A 53 -14.63 20.79 -14.24
N ARG A 54 -13.65 19.89 -14.09
CA ARG A 54 -12.40 19.85 -14.87
C ARG A 54 -12.37 18.69 -15.85
N ASP A 55 -11.73 18.89 -17.00
CA ASP A 55 -11.62 17.86 -18.03
C ASP A 55 -10.55 16.83 -17.65
N VAL A 56 -10.96 15.57 -17.55
CA VAL A 56 -10.08 14.46 -17.17
C VAL A 56 -9.94 13.45 -18.30
N THR A 57 -8.78 12.79 -18.36
CA THR A 57 -8.58 11.57 -19.15
C THR A 57 -8.87 10.36 -18.28
N ILE A 58 -9.73 9.45 -18.75
CA ILE A 58 -10.04 8.21 -18.06
C ILE A 58 -9.07 7.11 -18.48
N ILE A 59 -8.39 6.51 -17.51
CA ILE A 59 -7.45 5.41 -17.68
C ILE A 59 -7.96 4.20 -16.91
N HIS A 60 -8.19 3.08 -17.60
CA HIS A 60 -8.43 1.79 -16.97
C HIS A 60 -7.09 1.10 -16.74
N VAL A 61 -6.85 0.68 -15.50
CA VAL A 61 -5.70 -0.13 -15.08
C VAL A 61 -6.20 -1.53 -14.78
N VAL A 62 -5.98 -2.46 -15.71
CA VAL A 62 -6.53 -3.81 -15.66
C VAL A 62 -5.43 -4.79 -15.26
N PRO A 63 -5.57 -5.56 -14.17
CA PRO A 63 -4.54 -6.49 -13.76
C PRO A 63 -4.44 -7.69 -14.72
N LYS A 64 -3.22 -8.17 -14.94
CA LYS A 64 -2.92 -9.35 -15.78
C LYS A 64 -3.10 -10.67 -15.06
N ASP A 65 -3.32 -10.62 -13.74
CA ASP A 65 -3.57 -11.77 -12.89
C ASP A 65 -4.78 -11.52 -11.97
N ASN A 66 -5.17 -12.56 -11.24
CA ASN A 66 -6.29 -12.51 -10.30
C ASN A 66 -5.86 -12.19 -8.86
N PHE A 67 -4.63 -11.70 -8.66
CA PHE A 67 -4.04 -11.50 -7.33
C PHE A 67 -4.11 -10.06 -6.85
N ARG A 68 -4.66 -9.15 -7.65
CA ARG A 68 -4.78 -7.73 -7.36
C ARG A 68 -6.07 -7.17 -7.96
N TYR A 69 -6.48 -5.99 -7.50
CA TYR A 69 -7.65 -5.29 -8.02
C TYR A 69 -7.27 -4.40 -9.21
N GLY A 70 -8.26 -4.01 -10.01
CA GLY A 70 -8.10 -3.03 -11.07
C GLY A 70 -8.43 -1.62 -10.60
N TYR A 71 -8.10 -0.63 -11.42
CA TYR A 71 -8.45 0.77 -11.16
C TYR A 71 -9.11 1.42 -12.38
N VAL A 72 -9.97 2.39 -12.13
CA VAL A 72 -10.33 3.43 -13.10
C VAL A 72 -9.88 4.77 -12.53
N LEU A 73 -9.03 5.46 -13.26
CA LEU A 73 -8.39 6.70 -12.84
C LEU A 73 -8.85 7.85 -13.74
N GLY A 74 -9.30 8.95 -13.12
CA GLY A 74 -9.57 10.21 -13.80
C GLY A 74 -8.42 11.19 -13.56
N ILE A 75 -7.61 11.43 -14.59
CA ILE A 75 -6.43 12.29 -14.54
C ILE A 75 -6.75 13.65 -15.16
N ASP A 76 -6.60 14.73 -14.41
CA ASP A 76 -6.76 16.11 -14.89
C ASP A 76 -5.83 16.38 -16.08
N LYS A 77 -6.40 16.86 -17.18
CA LYS A 77 -5.62 17.09 -18.40
C LYS A 77 -4.64 18.24 -18.31
N GLU A 78 -4.96 19.26 -17.51
CA GLU A 78 -4.13 20.46 -17.39
C GLU A 78 -2.95 20.22 -16.45
N THR A 79 -3.19 19.54 -15.33
CA THR A 79 -2.23 19.43 -14.22
C THR A 79 -1.65 18.03 -14.01
N GLY A 80 -2.29 16.99 -14.55
CA GLY A 80 -1.92 15.59 -14.30
C GLY A 80 -2.33 15.06 -12.93
N LEU A 81 -3.08 15.84 -12.12
CA LEU A 81 -3.57 15.39 -10.82
C LEU A 81 -4.63 14.30 -10.96
N LEU A 82 -4.61 13.32 -10.04
CA LEU A 82 -5.64 12.30 -9.93
C LEU A 82 -6.88 12.89 -9.26
N LEU A 83 -7.95 13.12 -10.03
CA LEU A 83 -9.19 13.71 -9.52
C LEU A 83 -10.24 12.66 -9.14
N GLN A 84 -10.12 11.45 -9.69
CA GLN A 84 -11.01 10.33 -9.40
C GLN A 84 -10.21 9.03 -9.39
N SER A 85 -10.48 8.16 -8.43
CA SER A 85 -9.99 6.79 -8.41
C SER A 85 -11.13 5.85 -8.02
N MET A 86 -11.37 4.82 -8.82
CA MET A 86 -12.27 3.73 -8.49
C MET A 86 -11.49 2.43 -8.41
N LEU A 87 -11.61 1.72 -7.30
CA LEU A 87 -11.06 0.39 -7.16
C LEU A 87 -12.06 -0.65 -7.68
N ILE A 88 -11.62 -1.51 -8.60
CA ILE A 88 -12.44 -2.48 -9.30
C ILE A 88 -12.07 -3.89 -8.82
N GLY A 89 -13.03 -4.57 -8.20
CA GLY A 89 -12.89 -5.93 -7.72
C GLY A 89 -12.79 -6.96 -8.84
N THR A 90 -12.42 -8.19 -8.50
CA THR A 90 -12.28 -9.32 -9.44
C THR A 90 -13.58 -9.72 -10.14
N ASN A 91 -14.73 -9.29 -9.62
CA ASN A 91 -16.07 -9.47 -10.21
C ASN A 91 -16.54 -8.22 -10.98
N MET A 92 -15.63 -7.32 -11.35
CA MET A 92 -15.90 -6.05 -12.05
C MET A 92 -16.79 -5.09 -11.28
N ARG A 93 -16.93 -5.25 -9.96
CA ARG A 93 -17.67 -4.30 -9.10
C ARG A 93 -16.75 -3.22 -8.56
N VAL A 94 -17.29 -2.02 -8.42
CA VAL A 94 -16.62 -0.92 -7.71
C VAL A 94 -16.59 -1.27 -6.22
N LEU A 95 -15.40 -1.44 -5.66
CA LEU A 95 -15.18 -1.69 -4.23
C LEU A 95 -15.04 -0.39 -3.44
N GLU A 96 -14.44 0.61 -4.09
CA GLU A 96 -14.19 1.92 -3.50
C GLU A 96 -14.20 2.99 -4.58
N ARG A 97 -14.62 4.20 -4.20
CA ARG A 97 -14.58 5.38 -5.05
C ARG A 97 -14.05 6.55 -4.22
N PHE A 98 -12.95 7.12 -4.68
CA PHE A 98 -12.47 8.43 -4.29
C PHE A 98 -12.71 9.41 -5.44
N GLN A 99 -13.24 10.60 -5.14
CA GLN A 99 -13.46 11.63 -6.14
C GLN A 99 -13.53 13.01 -5.50
N PHE A 100 -12.88 14.00 -6.13
CA PHE A 100 -13.09 15.40 -5.76
C PHE A 100 -14.48 15.87 -6.20
N VAL A 101 -15.17 16.54 -5.29
CA VAL A 101 -16.43 17.24 -5.59
C VAL A 101 -16.14 18.68 -6.04
N ASP A 102 -15.15 19.30 -5.42
CA ASP A 102 -14.64 20.63 -5.74
C ASP A 102 -13.12 20.66 -5.51
N ILE A 103 -12.40 21.44 -6.31
CA ILE A 103 -10.95 21.61 -6.20
C ILE A 103 -10.49 22.94 -6.80
N SER A 104 -9.71 23.70 -6.03
CA SER A 104 -9.01 24.90 -6.50
C SER A 104 -7.51 24.62 -6.60
N ILE A 105 -6.93 24.87 -7.77
CA ILE A 105 -5.51 24.60 -8.05
C ILE A 105 -4.83 25.92 -8.43
N GLY A 106 -3.59 26.12 -7.98
CA GLY A 106 -2.81 27.32 -8.29
C GLY A 106 -3.18 28.54 -7.44
N ILE A 107 -3.92 28.34 -6.35
CA ILE A 107 -4.21 29.38 -5.36
C ILE A 107 -3.10 29.45 -4.31
N LEU A 108 -2.86 30.65 -3.78
CA LEU A 108 -2.02 30.82 -2.60
C LEU A 108 -2.83 30.38 -1.37
N ILE A 109 -2.26 29.46 -0.59
CA ILE A 109 -2.82 29.02 0.68
C ILE A 109 -2.00 29.70 1.77
N ASP A 110 -2.69 30.31 2.74
CA ASP A 110 -2.04 30.89 3.93
C ASP A 110 -1.42 29.77 4.77
N ASP A 111 -0.18 29.96 5.22
CA ASP A 111 0.51 29.00 6.09
C ASP A 111 -0.29 28.73 7.37
N MET A 112 -1.05 29.70 7.88
CA MET A 112 -1.94 29.50 9.02
C MET A 112 -3.04 28.48 8.75
N ALA A 113 -3.47 28.30 7.50
CA ALA A 113 -4.46 27.29 7.13
C ALA A 113 -3.88 25.86 7.06
N LEU A 114 -2.54 25.74 7.11
CA LEU A 114 -1.82 24.45 7.16
C LEU A 114 -1.51 24.00 8.59
N GLU A 115 -1.70 24.89 9.57
CA GLU A 115 -1.54 24.56 10.97
C GLU A 115 -2.70 23.68 11.46
N PRO A 116 -2.44 22.69 12.34
CA PRO A 116 -3.49 21.88 12.92
C PRO A 116 -4.55 22.75 13.59
N THR A 117 -5.81 22.49 13.27
CA THR A 117 -6.97 23.21 13.82
C THR A 117 -7.49 22.57 15.10
N ASP A 118 -6.97 21.39 15.47
CA ASP A 118 -7.32 20.64 16.67
C ASP A 118 -6.08 20.32 17.52
N THR A 119 -6.23 20.33 18.84
CA THR A 119 -5.17 19.88 19.75
C THR A 119 -5.00 18.37 19.73
N GLU A 120 -6.05 17.62 19.36
CA GLU A 120 -6.00 16.16 19.17
C GLU A 120 -5.77 15.78 17.69
N HIS A 121 -4.83 16.46 17.03
CA HIS A 121 -4.41 16.08 15.69
C HIS A 121 -3.38 14.95 15.72
N HIS A 122 -3.36 14.16 14.65
CA HIS A 122 -2.32 13.14 14.46
C HIS A 122 -1.26 13.66 13.50
N MET A 123 0.01 13.59 13.93
CA MET A 123 1.12 13.76 13.01
C MET A 123 1.36 12.43 12.28
N ALA A 124 1.37 12.47 10.95
CA ALA A 124 1.67 11.29 10.16
C ALA A 124 3.12 10.83 10.42
N SER A 125 3.30 9.67 11.06
CA SER A 125 4.62 9.05 11.27
C SER A 125 5.11 8.36 10.00
N LEU A 126 6.39 8.53 9.66
CA LEU A 126 7.00 7.98 8.45
C LEU A 126 7.69 6.61 8.70
N ASN A 127 7.71 6.12 9.94
CA ASN A 127 8.59 5.02 10.38
C ASN A 127 8.28 3.65 9.74
N ALA A 128 7.08 3.46 9.18
CA ALA A 128 6.66 2.17 8.61
C ALA A 128 7.18 1.89 7.19
N SER A 129 7.64 2.93 6.47
CA SER A 129 8.22 2.81 5.13
C SER A 129 9.42 3.75 5.03
N PRO A 130 10.65 3.22 5.21
CA PRO A 130 11.86 4.04 5.14
C PRO A 130 12.09 4.61 3.74
N CYS A 131 12.91 5.64 3.67
CA CYS A 131 13.41 6.15 2.40
C CYS A 131 14.34 5.13 1.76
N LEU A 132 14.44 5.11 0.43
CA LEU A 132 15.30 4.18 -0.28
C LEU A 132 16.79 4.37 0.06
N ASP A 133 17.23 5.59 0.32
CA ASP A 133 18.60 5.88 0.75
C ASP A 133 18.90 5.30 2.15
N ASP A 134 17.89 5.23 3.02
CA ASP A 134 18.02 4.57 4.31
C ASP A 134 18.10 3.05 4.14
N MET A 135 17.48 2.47 3.12
CA MET A 135 17.59 1.03 2.83
C MET A 135 18.99 0.63 2.36
N THR A 136 19.77 1.53 1.76
CA THR A 136 21.16 1.29 1.34
C THR A 136 22.19 1.64 2.41
N HIS A 137 21.87 2.57 3.34
CA HIS A 137 22.80 3.07 4.36
C HIS A 137 22.51 2.63 5.80
N SER A 138 21.35 2.02 6.09
CA SER A 138 21.02 1.55 7.43
C SER A 138 21.60 0.16 7.70
N SER A 139 22.74 0.15 8.39
CA SER A 139 23.24 -0.99 9.18
C SER A 139 22.31 -1.36 10.35
N ALA A 140 21.21 -0.63 10.55
CA ALA A 140 20.11 -0.95 11.46
C ALA A 140 18.91 -1.56 10.71
N SER A 141 19.15 -2.49 9.79
CA SER A 141 18.08 -3.44 9.43
C SER A 141 17.69 -4.16 10.72
N THR A 142 16.51 -3.91 11.27
CA THR A 142 15.98 -4.82 12.28
C THR A 142 15.99 -6.20 11.65
N VAL A 143 16.78 -7.13 12.21
CA VAL A 143 17.02 -8.45 11.61
C VAL A 143 15.65 -9.11 11.44
N ARG A 144 15.19 -9.13 10.19
CA ARG A 144 13.93 -9.74 9.80
C ARG A 144 14.01 -11.22 10.13
N GLN A 145 12.97 -11.75 10.75
CA GLN A 145 12.91 -13.18 11.09
C GLN A 145 11.97 -13.95 10.16
N TRP A 146 11.23 -13.26 9.30
CA TRP A 146 10.18 -13.84 8.48
C TRP A 146 10.34 -13.50 7.01
N GLN A 147 9.97 -14.42 6.13
CA GLN A 147 9.85 -14.16 4.71
C GLN A 147 8.60 -14.83 4.14
N ALA A 148 8.09 -14.29 3.04
CA ALA A 148 7.07 -14.95 2.25
C ALA A 148 7.76 -15.80 1.18
N SER A 149 7.54 -17.12 1.21
CA SER A 149 8.04 -18.02 0.15
C SER A 149 7.31 -17.84 -1.17
N TRP A 150 6.11 -17.23 -1.14
CA TRP A 150 5.36 -16.86 -2.32
C TRP A 150 4.79 -15.45 -2.21
N LEU A 151 4.90 -14.69 -3.29
CA LEU A 151 4.25 -13.40 -3.47
C LEU A 151 3.66 -13.32 -4.89
N PRO A 152 2.60 -12.53 -5.11
CA PRO A 152 2.19 -12.19 -6.46
C PRO A 152 3.35 -11.49 -7.18
N SER A 153 3.54 -11.80 -8.45
CA SER A 153 4.66 -11.26 -9.22
C SER A 153 4.62 -9.72 -9.22
N GLY A 154 5.78 -9.08 -9.02
CA GLY A 154 5.88 -7.63 -8.96
C GLY A 154 5.80 -7.03 -7.56
N PHE A 155 5.26 -7.74 -6.57
CA PHE A 155 5.34 -7.26 -5.19
C PHE A 155 6.77 -7.38 -4.65
N ALA A 156 7.22 -6.33 -3.98
CA ALA A 156 8.46 -6.31 -3.22
C ALA A 156 8.25 -5.71 -1.84
N ILE A 157 9.18 -5.96 -0.94
CA ILE A 157 9.11 -5.43 0.43
C ILE A 157 9.41 -3.93 0.44
N ALA A 158 8.44 -3.15 0.91
CA ALA A 158 8.54 -1.70 1.08
C ALA A 158 9.05 -1.27 2.46
N GLY A 159 8.91 -2.14 3.47
CA GLY A 159 9.36 -1.85 4.83
C GLY A 159 9.16 -3.05 5.75
N SER A 160 9.86 -3.02 6.88
CA SER A 160 9.63 -3.96 7.97
C SER A 160 9.93 -3.32 9.31
N HIS A 161 9.17 -3.71 10.33
CA HIS A 161 9.33 -3.25 11.69
C HIS A 161 9.15 -4.43 12.64
N ARG A 162 10.05 -4.58 13.62
CA ARG A 162 9.93 -5.59 14.68
C ARG A 162 10.00 -4.90 16.03
N SER A 163 8.98 -5.11 16.85
CA SER A 163 8.95 -4.63 18.23
C SER A 163 9.96 -5.41 19.07
N THR A 164 10.87 -4.71 19.74
CA THR A 164 11.82 -5.30 20.68
C THR A 164 11.15 -5.78 21.98
N GLU A 165 10.04 -5.15 22.37
CA GLU A 165 9.27 -5.47 23.57
C GLU A 165 8.38 -6.69 23.38
N THR A 166 7.62 -6.74 22.29
CA THR A 166 6.60 -7.79 22.06
C THR A 166 7.07 -8.89 21.11
N GLY A 167 8.18 -8.68 20.40
CA GLY A 167 8.62 -9.59 19.33
C GLY A 167 7.75 -9.57 18.08
N ARG A 168 6.66 -8.79 18.05
CA ARG A 168 5.76 -8.65 16.91
C ARG A 168 6.50 -8.09 15.71
N GLU A 169 6.24 -8.67 14.55
CA GLU A 169 6.86 -8.26 13.30
C GLU A 169 5.79 -7.81 12.30
N THR A 170 6.08 -6.74 11.58
CA THR A 170 5.24 -6.20 10.51
C THR A 170 6.07 -6.10 9.25
N LEU A 171 5.57 -6.66 8.16
CA LEU A 171 6.17 -6.60 6.84
C LEU A 171 5.21 -5.88 5.89
N VAL A 172 5.69 -4.87 5.16
CA VAL A 172 4.88 -4.11 4.20
C VAL A 172 5.35 -4.45 2.79
N PHE A 173 4.41 -4.77 1.90
CA PHE A 173 4.69 -5.11 0.51
C PHE A 173 3.94 -4.19 -0.43
N THR A 174 4.54 -3.90 -1.59
CA THR A 174 3.91 -3.12 -2.65
C THR A 174 4.36 -3.58 -4.04
N ASP A 175 3.47 -3.44 -5.03
CA ASP A 175 3.79 -3.53 -6.46
C ASP A 175 3.83 -2.15 -7.15
N GLY A 176 3.80 -1.08 -6.36
CA GLY A 176 3.71 0.31 -6.81
C GLY A 176 2.30 0.89 -6.76
N LEU A 177 1.24 0.10 -6.99
CA LEU A 177 -0.15 0.57 -6.89
C LEU A 177 -0.87 0.05 -5.65
N THR A 178 -0.68 -1.22 -5.36
CA THR A 178 -1.32 -1.90 -4.25
C THR A 178 -0.32 -2.06 -3.10
N VAL A 179 -0.83 -1.96 -1.88
CA VAL A 179 -0.07 -2.18 -0.66
C VAL A 179 -0.81 -3.20 0.22
N PHE A 180 -0.07 -4.11 0.84
CA PHE A 180 -0.57 -4.92 1.93
C PHE A 180 0.50 -5.10 2.99
N SER A 181 0.05 -5.37 4.22
CA SER A 181 0.89 -5.61 5.38
C SER A 181 0.65 -7.01 5.92
N ILE A 182 1.71 -7.63 6.44
CA ILE A 182 1.67 -8.89 7.17
C ILE A 182 2.07 -8.60 8.61
N PHE A 183 1.23 -9.00 9.56
CA PHE A 183 1.49 -8.92 10.98
C PHE A 183 1.72 -10.32 11.53
N ILE A 184 2.78 -10.48 12.30
CA ILE A 184 3.19 -11.73 12.91
C ILE A 184 3.27 -11.55 14.43
N ASP A 185 2.56 -12.41 15.17
CA ASP A 185 2.51 -12.41 16.65
C ASP A 185 2.53 -13.85 17.18
N SER A 186 3.32 -14.13 18.22
CA SER A 186 3.39 -15.43 18.92
C SER A 186 2.70 -15.45 20.29
N GLY A 187 1.96 -14.40 20.64
CA GLY A 187 1.23 -14.27 21.90
C GLY A 187 -0.24 -14.71 21.84
N GLU A 188 -1.12 -14.01 22.55
CA GLU A 188 -2.56 -14.32 22.61
C GLU A 188 -3.23 -14.40 21.24
N ALA A 189 -2.75 -13.62 20.26
CA ALA A 189 -3.24 -13.64 18.89
C ALA A 189 -3.14 -15.03 18.25
N ALA A 190 -2.18 -15.87 18.67
CA ALA A 190 -2.02 -17.23 18.17
C ALA A 190 -3.15 -18.19 18.61
N ASN A 191 -3.99 -17.78 19.57
CA ASN A 191 -5.17 -18.54 20.01
C ASN A 191 -6.45 -18.18 19.24
N LEU A 192 -6.40 -17.14 18.39
CA LEU A 192 -7.55 -16.73 17.61
C LEU A 192 -7.86 -17.77 16.51
N PRO A 193 -9.15 -17.97 16.19
CA PRO A 193 -9.53 -18.81 15.06
C PRO A 193 -9.10 -18.18 13.74
N ILE A 194 -9.22 -18.94 12.65
CA ILE A 194 -9.10 -18.37 11.30
C ILE A 194 -10.16 -17.29 11.15
N ILE A 195 -9.73 -16.08 10.80
CA ILE A 195 -10.62 -14.93 10.58
C ILE A 195 -10.46 -14.46 9.14
N GLN A 196 -11.59 -14.26 8.48
CA GLN A 196 -11.68 -13.58 7.21
C GLN A 196 -12.66 -12.42 7.36
N ALA A 197 -12.18 -11.20 7.13
CA ALA A 197 -12.97 -10.00 7.17
C ALA A 197 -12.70 -9.14 5.94
N GLN A 198 -13.71 -8.38 5.53
CA GLN A 198 -13.59 -7.41 4.44
C GLN A 198 -14.41 -6.17 4.78
N ARG A 199 -13.82 -5.00 4.59
CA ARG A 199 -14.48 -3.71 4.70
C ARG A 199 -14.11 -2.86 3.48
N GLY A 200 -15.07 -2.67 2.57
CA GLY A 200 -14.80 -2.02 1.29
C GLY A 200 -13.75 -2.81 0.49
N ALA A 201 -12.71 -2.12 0.06
CA ALA A 201 -11.55 -2.68 -0.63
C ALA A 201 -10.61 -3.50 0.28
N THR A 202 -10.55 -3.15 1.57
CA THR A 202 -9.58 -3.73 2.50
C THR A 202 -10.03 -5.09 3.00
N VAL A 203 -9.18 -6.08 2.84
CA VAL A 203 -9.34 -7.43 3.36
C VAL A 203 -8.40 -7.65 4.55
N ALA A 204 -8.85 -8.42 5.54
CA ALA A 204 -8.03 -8.98 6.60
C ALA A 204 -8.19 -10.51 6.62
N PHE A 205 -7.07 -11.23 6.61
CA PHE A 205 -7.05 -12.69 6.74
C PHE A 205 -6.06 -13.10 7.84
N LEU A 206 -6.55 -13.76 8.88
CA LEU A 206 -5.78 -14.28 9.99
C LEU A 206 -5.75 -15.80 9.93
N VAL A 207 -4.56 -16.39 10.05
CA VAL A 207 -4.37 -17.83 10.20
C VAL A 207 -3.37 -18.12 11.31
N ARG A 208 -3.58 -19.24 12.01
CA ARG A 208 -2.61 -19.79 12.96
C ARG A 208 -1.67 -20.75 12.22
N MET A 209 -0.37 -20.61 12.42
CA MET A 209 0.65 -21.51 11.90
C MET A 209 1.50 -22.05 13.04
N ASP A 210 1.73 -23.36 13.06
CA ASP A 210 2.72 -24.00 13.93
C ASP A 210 4.05 -24.05 13.18
N ILE A 211 5.05 -23.35 13.71
CA ILE A 211 6.39 -23.28 13.14
C ILE A 211 7.38 -23.48 14.29
N GLU A 212 8.23 -24.50 14.16
CA GLU A 212 9.23 -24.84 15.19
C GLU A 212 8.61 -25.10 16.58
N SER A 213 7.40 -25.68 16.64
CA SER A 213 6.64 -25.92 17.88
C SER A 213 6.15 -24.65 18.58
N ILE A 214 6.16 -23.51 17.90
CA ILE A 214 5.60 -22.25 18.36
C ILE A 214 4.41 -21.89 17.48
N ASN A 215 3.32 -21.48 18.12
CA ASN A 215 2.13 -21.02 17.40
C ASN A 215 2.23 -19.53 17.10
N TYR A 216 2.08 -19.19 15.83
CA TYR A 216 2.07 -17.83 15.34
C TYR A 216 0.71 -17.49 14.73
N ALA A 217 0.23 -16.27 15.00
CA ALA A 217 -0.84 -15.64 14.26
C ALA A 217 -0.23 -14.84 13.11
N ILE A 218 -0.62 -15.18 11.89
CA ILE A 218 -0.24 -14.48 10.67
C ILE A 218 -1.47 -13.75 10.14
N CYS A 219 -1.44 -12.42 10.16
CA CYS A 219 -2.53 -11.57 9.68
C CYS A 219 -2.08 -10.79 8.45
N VAL A 220 -2.74 -11.01 7.31
CA VAL A 220 -2.51 -10.22 6.10
C VAL A 220 -3.64 -9.22 5.93
N VAL A 221 -3.29 -7.93 5.83
CA VAL A 221 -4.25 -6.83 5.67
C VAL A 221 -3.87 -5.97 4.47
N GLY A 222 -4.82 -5.72 3.57
CA GLY A 222 -4.59 -4.82 2.44
C GLY A 222 -5.69 -4.83 1.40
N GLU A 223 -5.51 -4.00 0.37
CA GLU A 223 -6.42 -3.88 -0.78
C GLU A 223 -6.11 -4.95 -1.84
N ILE A 224 -6.19 -6.21 -1.43
CA ILE A 224 -5.94 -7.38 -2.28
C ILE A 224 -7.13 -8.34 -2.21
N PRO A 225 -7.36 -9.16 -3.26
CA PRO A 225 -8.31 -10.26 -3.20
C PRO A 225 -8.03 -11.18 -2.01
N ILE A 226 -9.09 -11.67 -1.36
CA ILE A 226 -8.95 -12.59 -0.22
C ILE A 226 -8.13 -13.84 -0.53
N LYS A 227 -8.21 -14.35 -1.77
CA LYS A 227 -7.41 -15.48 -2.22
C LYS A 227 -5.91 -15.17 -2.18
N THR A 228 -5.53 -13.93 -2.48
CA THR A 228 -4.16 -13.44 -2.36
C THR A 228 -3.74 -13.39 -0.91
N ALA A 229 -4.55 -12.75 -0.04
CA ALA A 229 -4.23 -12.62 1.38
C ALA A 229 -4.02 -13.99 2.05
N ARG A 230 -4.90 -14.96 1.76
CA ARG A 230 -4.76 -16.34 2.22
C ARG A 230 -3.45 -16.98 1.76
N LYS A 231 -3.19 -16.96 0.45
CA LYS A 231 -2.01 -17.62 -0.12
C LYS A 231 -0.70 -17.00 0.38
N VAL A 232 -0.67 -15.68 0.58
CA VAL A 232 0.48 -14.99 1.20
C VAL A 232 0.66 -15.46 2.65
N ALA A 233 -0.41 -15.45 3.46
CA ALA A 233 -0.34 -15.84 4.87
C ALA A 233 0.18 -17.29 5.03
N GLU A 234 -0.35 -18.21 4.24
CA GLU A 234 0.04 -19.64 4.25
C GLU A 234 1.46 -19.90 3.70
N SER A 235 2.07 -18.91 3.03
CA SER A 235 3.42 -19.03 2.46
C SER A 235 4.52 -18.48 3.38
N MET A 236 4.17 -17.99 4.58
CA MET A 236 5.11 -17.40 5.52
C MET A 236 6.02 -18.46 6.15
N THR A 237 7.32 -18.17 6.16
CA THR A 237 8.34 -19.02 6.78
C THR A 237 9.30 -18.16 7.62
N ARG A 238 9.99 -18.78 8.58
CA ARG A 238 11.11 -18.13 9.26
C ARG A 238 12.36 -18.12 8.38
N LEU A 239 13.18 -17.08 8.53
CA LEU A 239 14.53 -17.00 8.00
C LEU A 239 15.45 -17.82 8.92
N GLN A 240 16.24 -18.72 8.32
CA GLN A 240 17.27 -19.50 9.01
C GLN A 240 18.53 -18.68 9.23
#